data_AF-Q8U0Z6-F1
#
_entry.id   AF-Q8U0Z6-F1
#
_cell.length_a   1.000
_cell.length_b   1.000
_cell.length_c   1.000
_cell.angle_alpha   90.00
_cell.angle_beta   90.00
_cell.angle_gamma   90.00
#
_symmetry.space_group_name_H-M   'P 1'
#
loop_
_entity.id
_entity.type
_entity.pdbx_description
1 polymer ?
#
loop_
_entity_poly.entity_id
_entity_poly.type
_entity_poly.pdbx_seq_one_letter_code
_entity_poly.pdbx_strand_id
1 'polypeptide(L)'
;MKKVEYWVKIPFGPIHPGLEEPEKFIITLDGERIVNVDVKLGYNLRGVQWIGMRRNYVQIMYLAERMCGICSFSHNHTYVRAVEEMAGIEVPERAEYIRVIVGELERIHSHLLNLGVVGHDIGYDTVLHLTWLARERVMDVLEAVSGNRVNYSMVTIGGVRRDIGEKQKRLILDMIKYYREVLPQIEDVFLHDSTIEARLRDVAVVPKKLAIEMGAVGPTARGSGIKEDSRWSEQLGVYPDLGIKPVTPEDVTGEKARGDVYDRMAVRIGELWMSLDLLEHALDQMPEGKIKTFPKDNILVAKLKLLGDGEGIGRYEAPRGELVHYVRGQKGRDGPVRWKPREPTFPNLFTIAKALEGNELADLVVAIASIDPCLSCTDRVAIVKEGKKVVLTEKDLLKLSIEKTKEINPNVKGDPTPTGIGCSRGV
;
A
#
# COMPACT_ATOMS: atom_id res chain seq x y z
N MET A 1 -49.12 8.77 6.84
CA MET A 1 -48.54 7.72 5.97
C MET A 1 -47.48 6.98 6.78
N LYS A 2 -47.56 5.65 6.93
CA LYS A 2 -46.40 4.88 7.41
C LYS A 2 -45.37 4.90 6.28
N LYS A 3 -44.17 5.48 6.52
CA LYS A 3 -43.05 5.35 5.57
C LYS A 3 -42.78 3.85 5.46
N VAL A 4 -43.07 3.26 4.30
CA VAL A 4 -42.74 1.85 4.07
C VAL A 4 -41.25 1.84 3.75
N GLU A 5 -40.41 1.53 4.74
CA GLU A 5 -38.97 1.40 4.53
C GLU A 5 -38.68 0.08 3.83
N TYR A 6 -38.52 0.13 2.51
CA TYR A 6 -37.89 -0.97 1.77
C TYR A 6 -36.38 -0.71 1.73
N TRP A 7 -35.67 -1.37 2.63
CA TRP A 7 -34.23 -1.48 2.56
C TRP A 7 -33.85 -2.46 1.45
N VAL A 8 -33.10 -2.02 0.46
CA VAL A 8 -32.54 -2.91 -0.57
C VAL A 8 -31.10 -3.23 -0.21
N LYS A 9 -30.74 -4.52 -0.26
CA LYS A 9 -29.34 -4.95 -0.13
C LYS A 9 -28.81 -5.38 -1.49
N ILE A 10 -27.76 -4.71 -1.96
CA ILE A 10 -27.09 -5.05 -3.20
C ILE A 10 -25.66 -5.53 -2.93
N PRO A 11 -25.21 -6.63 -3.57
CA PRO A 11 -23.80 -6.96 -3.62
C PRO A 11 -23.10 -6.10 -4.68
N PHE A 12 -21.98 -5.49 -4.30
CA PHE A 12 -21.10 -4.76 -5.21
C PHE A 12 -19.73 -5.43 -5.17
N GLY A 13 -19.26 -5.99 -6.28
CA GLY A 13 -18.04 -6.82 -6.34
C GLY A 13 -18.27 -8.32 -6.09
N PRO A 14 -17.24 -9.17 -6.21
CA PRO A 14 -15.82 -8.83 -6.40
C PRO A 14 -15.38 -8.63 -7.85
N ILE A 15 -16.30 -8.74 -8.81
CA ILE A 15 -16.01 -8.61 -10.26
C ILE A 15 -16.75 -7.42 -10.89
N HIS A 16 -17.19 -6.47 -10.07
CA HIS A 16 -17.92 -5.31 -10.56
C HIS A 16 -16.97 -4.41 -11.37
N PRO A 17 -17.34 -3.93 -12.56
CA PRO A 17 -16.42 -3.19 -13.45
C PRO A 17 -15.91 -1.87 -12.85
N GLY A 18 -16.68 -1.26 -11.94
CA GLY A 18 -16.23 -0.08 -11.17
C GLY A 18 -15.34 -0.41 -9.96
N LEU A 19 -14.74 -1.60 -9.89
CA LEU A 19 -13.73 -1.93 -8.88
C LEU A 19 -12.48 -2.44 -9.59
N GLU A 20 -11.33 -1.82 -9.32
CA GLU A 20 -10.05 -2.23 -9.89
C GLU A 20 -9.49 -3.50 -9.23
N GLU A 21 -9.89 -3.77 -7.99
CA GLU A 21 -9.43 -4.90 -7.19
C GLU A 21 -10.62 -5.78 -6.74
N PRO A 22 -10.42 -7.09 -6.52
CA PRO A 22 -11.49 -8.02 -6.19
C PRO A 22 -11.95 -7.91 -4.72
N GLU A 23 -12.68 -6.87 -4.39
CA GLU A 23 -13.33 -6.66 -3.09
C GLU A 23 -14.84 -6.68 -3.24
N LYS A 24 -15.55 -7.12 -2.20
CA LYS A 24 -17.00 -7.14 -2.22
C LYS A 24 -17.55 -6.29 -1.09
N PHE A 25 -18.62 -5.58 -1.38
CA PHE A 25 -19.40 -4.83 -0.40
C PHE A 25 -20.85 -5.33 -0.46
N ILE A 26 -21.47 -5.47 0.72
CA ILE A 26 -22.92 -5.61 0.82
C ILE A 26 -23.46 -4.26 1.27
N ILE A 27 -24.14 -3.58 0.35
CA ILE A 27 -24.59 -2.21 0.55
C ILE A 27 -26.07 -2.25 0.87
N THR A 28 -26.46 -1.60 1.96
CA THR A 28 -27.87 -1.40 2.34
C THR A 28 -28.29 0.01 1.97
N LEU A 29 -29.35 0.14 1.17
CA LEU A 29 -29.83 1.39 0.59
C LEU A 29 -31.24 1.74 1.08
N ASP A 30 -31.49 3.04 1.34
CA ASP A 30 -32.84 3.67 1.38
C ASP A 30 -32.96 4.57 0.13
N GLY A 31 -33.63 4.06 -0.90
CA GLY A 31 -33.57 4.66 -2.24
C GLY A 31 -32.15 4.55 -2.82
N GLU A 32 -31.52 5.69 -3.09
CA GLU A 32 -30.12 5.78 -3.56
C GLU A 32 -29.13 6.07 -2.41
N ARG A 33 -29.64 6.38 -1.22
CA ARG A 33 -28.82 6.74 -0.06
C ARG A 33 -28.26 5.49 0.63
N ILE A 34 -26.96 5.45 0.81
CA ILE A 34 -26.24 4.40 1.53
C ILE A 34 -26.54 4.54 3.02
N VAL A 35 -26.98 3.45 3.65
CA VAL A 35 -27.19 3.40 5.11
C VAL A 35 -26.21 2.47 5.81
N ASN A 36 -25.73 1.45 5.12
CA ASN A 36 -24.66 0.61 5.65
C ASN A 36 -23.83 -0.03 4.53
N VAL A 37 -22.52 -0.13 4.76
CA VAL A 37 -21.58 -0.81 3.88
C VAL A 37 -20.87 -1.91 4.68
N ASP A 38 -21.16 -3.17 4.35
CA ASP A 38 -20.50 -4.33 4.96
C ASP A 38 -19.41 -4.86 4.02
N VAL A 39 -18.15 -4.72 4.44
CA VAL A 39 -16.97 -5.09 3.67
C VAL A 39 -16.73 -6.60 3.73
N LYS A 40 -16.67 -7.24 2.57
CA LYS A 40 -16.38 -8.66 2.37
C LYS A 40 -15.08 -8.82 1.57
N LEU A 41 -14.05 -9.25 2.27
CA LEU A 41 -12.72 -9.52 1.73
C LEU A 41 -12.47 -11.03 1.58
N GLY A 42 -11.34 -11.41 1.00
CA GLY A 42 -10.89 -12.79 0.87
C GLY A 42 -10.85 -13.35 -0.55
N TYR A 43 -11.05 -12.52 -1.58
CA TYR A 43 -11.11 -12.96 -2.99
C TYR A 43 -9.74 -12.95 -3.70
N ASN A 44 -8.70 -12.40 -3.07
CA ASN A 44 -7.32 -12.36 -3.57
C ASN A 44 -6.32 -12.93 -2.55
N LEU A 45 -6.70 -14.01 -1.86
CA LEU A 45 -5.83 -14.66 -0.88
C LEU A 45 -4.66 -15.38 -1.57
N ARG A 46 -3.46 -14.79 -1.49
CA ARG A 46 -2.23 -15.34 -2.09
C ARG A 46 -1.37 -16.19 -1.15
N GLY A 47 -1.73 -16.29 0.12
CA GLY A 47 -0.99 -17.09 1.11
C GLY A 47 0.44 -16.61 1.38
N VAL A 48 0.77 -15.34 1.07
CA VAL A 48 2.15 -14.80 1.10
C VAL A 48 2.84 -15.00 2.45
N GLN A 49 2.14 -14.74 3.56
CA GLN A 49 2.66 -14.98 4.90
C GLN A 49 3.03 -16.46 5.11
N TRP A 50 2.15 -17.38 4.72
CA TRP A 50 2.37 -18.83 4.87
C TRP A 50 3.56 -19.32 4.03
N ILE A 51 3.73 -18.77 2.82
CA ILE A 51 4.88 -19.04 1.96
C ILE A 51 6.15 -18.49 2.63
N GLY A 52 6.12 -17.23 3.08
CA GLY A 52 7.27 -16.57 3.71
C GLY A 52 7.78 -17.30 4.94
N MET A 53 6.89 -17.88 5.75
CA MET A 53 7.26 -18.70 6.92
C MET A 53 8.10 -19.96 6.60
N ARG A 54 8.25 -20.33 5.33
CA ARG A 54 9.07 -21.48 4.87
C ARG A 54 10.32 -21.05 4.11
N ARG A 55 10.67 -19.77 4.18
CA ARG A 55 11.75 -19.15 3.43
C ARG A 55 12.76 -18.53 4.40
N ASN A 56 14.00 -18.40 3.95
CA ASN A 56 15.01 -17.66 4.70
C ASN A 56 14.76 -16.14 4.59
N TYR A 57 15.44 -15.35 5.43
CA TYR A 57 15.22 -13.90 5.46
C TYR A 57 15.42 -13.21 4.10
N VAL A 58 16.41 -13.64 3.31
CA VAL A 58 16.73 -13.08 1.99
C VAL A 58 15.66 -13.44 0.96
N GLN A 59 15.09 -14.64 1.02
CA GLN A 59 14.02 -15.07 0.12
C GLN A 59 12.70 -14.33 0.43
N ILE A 60 12.40 -14.07 1.71
CA ILE A 60 11.20 -13.32 2.10
C ILE A 60 11.26 -11.88 1.58
N MET A 61 12.44 -11.26 1.53
CA MET A 61 12.63 -9.92 0.98
C MET A 61 12.04 -9.76 -0.43
N TYR A 62 12.33 -10.72 -1.31
CA TYR A 62 11.77 -10.74 -2.67
C TYR A 62 10.29 -11.09 -2.70
N LEU A 63 9.83 -11.90 -1.75
CA LEU A 63 8.41 -12.25 -1.63
C LEU A 63 7.57 -11.06 -1.14
N ALA A 64 8.10 -10.27 -0.20
CA ALA A 64 7.48 -9.06 0.33
C ALA A 64 7.22 -8.04 -0.78
N GLU A 65 8.20 -7.86 -1.65
CA GLU A 65 8.08 -6.98 -2.82
C GLU A 65 6.92 -7.38 -3.76
N ARG A 66 6.62 -8.67 -3.89
CA ARG A 66 5.55 -9.19 -4.75
C ARG A 66 4.16 -9.10 -4.13
N MET A 67 4.01 -8.52 -2.93
CA MET A 67 2.69 -8.32 -2.32
C MET A 67 1.87 -7.31 -3.11
N CYS A 68 2.46 -6.18 -3.51
CA CYS A 68 1.82 -5.15 -4.31
C CYS A 68 2.68 -4.80 -5.52
N GLY A 69 2.05 -4.60 -6.67
CA GLY A 69 2.73 -4.17 -7.90
C GLY A 69 3.01 -2.67 -7.98
N ILE A 70 2.43 -1.87 -7.08
CA ILE A 70 2.51 -0.39 -7.10
C ILE A 70 3.32 0.15 -5.91
N CYS A 71 3.32 -0.56 -4.76
CA CYS A 71 4.16 -0.23 -3.59
C CYS A 71 5.18 -1.34 -3.26
N SER A 72 5.79 -1.91 -4.30
CA SER A 72 6.80 -2.98 -4.25
C SER A 72 8.03 -2.62 -3.39
N PHE A 73 8.63 -1.44 -3.62
CA PHE A 73 9.70 -0.90 -2.80
C PHE A 73 9.25 -0.76 -1.35
N SER A 74 8.07 -0.18 -1.11
CA SER A 74 7.55 0.04 0.24
C SER A 74 7.54 -1.27 1.05
N HIS A 75 7.03 -2.36 0.51
CA HIS A 75 7.03 -3.65 1.21
C HIS A 75 8.40 -4.26 1.39
N ASN A 76 9.27 -4.18 0.38
CA ASN A 76 10.63 -4.69 0.47
C ASN A 76 11.40 -3.90 1.56
N HIS A 77 11.37 -2.58 1.49
CA HIS A 77 12.03 -1.68 2.43
C HIS A 77 11.50 -1.87 3.85
N THR A 78 10.18 -1.88 4.05
CA THR A 78 9.60 -2.07 5.39
C THR A 78 9.97 -3.43 5.98
N TYR A 79 9.91 -4.51 5.18
CA TYR A 79 10.38 -5.83 5.63
C TYR A 79 11.84 -5.79 6.04
N VAL A 80 12.69 -5.21 5.21
CA VAL A 80 14.13 -5.13 5.44
C VAL A 80 14.43 -4.37 6.72
N ARG A 81 13.78 -3.22 6.96
CA ARG A 81 13.93 -2.46 8.21
C ARG A 81 13.58 -3.29 9.43
N ALA A 82 12.50 -4.09 9.37
CA ALA A 82 12.13 -4.98 10.46
C ALA A 82 13.21 -6.02 10.78
N VAL A 83 13.87 -6.56 9.75
CA VAL A 83 14.97 -7.51 9.92
C VAL A 83 16.25 -6.81 10.40
N GLU A 84 16.53 -5.61 9.91
CA GLU A 84 17.68 -4.78 10.30
C GLU A 84 17.59 -4.40 11.79
N GLU A 85 16.43 -3.95 12.25
CA GLU A 85 16.16 -3.62 13.65
C GLU A 85 16.33 -4.86 14.55
N MET A 86 15.69 -5.97 14.20
CA MET A 86 15.79 -7.23 14.95
C MET A 86 17.25 -7.71 15.09
N ALA A 87 18.07 -7.54 14.05
CA ALA A 87 19.44 -8.02 14.02
C ALA A 87 20.50 -6.95 14.39
N GLY A 88 20.09 -5.72 14.72
CA GLY A 88 21.00 -4.60 15.01
C GLY A 88 21.93 -4.26 13.85
N ILE A 89 21.43 -4.28 12.60
CA ILE A 89 22.22 -4.01 11.41
C ILE A 89 22.18 -2.53 11.07
N GLU A 90 23.34 -1.88 11.12
CA GLU A 90 23.51 -0.52 10.60
C GLU A 90 23.63 -0.51 9.08
N VAL A 91 22.97 0.44 8.44
CA VAL A 91 22.92 0.60 6.99
C VAL A 91 23.83 1.77 6.59
N PRO A 92 24.67 1.63 5.54
CA PRO A 92 25.48 2.74 5.08
C PRO A 92 24.64 3.92 4.61
N GLU A 93 25.07 5.13 4.93
CA GLU A 93 24.36 6.37 4.61
C GLU A 93 24.00 6.50 3.12
N ARG A 94 24.95 6.23 2.20
CA ARG A 94 24.68 6.20 0.75
C ARG A 94 23.52 5.28 0.37
N ALA A 95 23.39 4.14 1.05
CA ALA A 95 22.29 3.21 0.78
C ALA A 95 20.94 3.75 1.27
N GLU A 96 20.90 4.51 2.36
CA GLU A 96 19.69 5.21 2.83
C GLU A 96 19.25 6.30 1.84
N TYR A 97 20.18 7.08 1.26
CA TYR A 97 19.87 8.02 0.17
C TYR A 97 19.26 7.33 -1.04
N ILE A 98 19.82 6.19 -1.46
CA ILE A 98 19.29 5.41 -2.59
C ILE A 98 17.91 4.83 -2.26
N ARG A 99 17.67 4.43 -1.00
CA ARG A 99 16.34 3.98 -0.53
C ARG A 99 15.33 5.12 -0.66
N VAL A 100 15.66 6.34 -0.22
CA VAL A 100 14.79 7.51 -0.39
C VAL A 100 14.48 7.74 -1.86
N ILE A 101 15.50 7.76 -2.73
CA ILE A 101 15.31 8.01 -4.16
C ILE A 101 14.32 7.02 -4.77
N VAL A 102 14.48 5.72 -4.50
CA VAL A 102 13.59 4.69 -5.06
C VAL A 102 12.19 4.79 -4.47
N GLY A 103 12.07 5.11 -3.17
CA GLY A 103 10.78 5.29 -2.49
C GLY A 103 9.99 6.48 -3.01
N GLU A 104 10.64 7.61 -3.28
CA GLU A 104 9.96 8.79 -3.83
C GLU A 104 9.63 8.62 -5.33
N LEU A 105 10.45 7.89 -6.10
CA LEU A 105 10.08 7.47 -7.46
C LEU A 105 8.84 6.56 -7.47
N GLU A 106 8.77 5.59 -6.55
CA GLU A 106 7.58 4.75 -6.37
C GLU A 106 6.35 5.57 -5.96
N ARG A 107 6.52 6.58 -5.11
CA ARG A 107 5.42 7.46 -4.69
C ARG A 107 4.86 8.26 -5.85
N ILE A 108 5.70 8.86 -6.69
CA ILE A 108 5.27 9.56 -7.90
C ILE A 108 4.48 8.62 -8.81
N HIS A 109 5.03 7.42 -9.04
CA HIS A 109 4.38 6.38 -9.83
C HIS A 109 2.98 6.01 -9.31
N SER A 110 2.84 5.87 -7.98
CA SER A 110 1.58 5.49 -7.34
C SER A 110 0.56 6.63 -7.35
N HIS A 111 0.97 7.86 -7.05
CA HIS A 111 0.06 9.00 -6.98
C HIS A 111 -0.50 9.37 -8.35
N LEU A 112 0.34 9.34 -9.40
CA LEU A 112 -0.15 9.56 -10.77
C LEU A 112 -1.13 8.47 -11.23
N LEU A 113 -0.92 7.21 -10.80
CA LEU A 113 -1.88 6.15 -11.06
C LEU A 113 -3.23 6.46 -10.40
N ASN A 114 -3.20 6.78 -9.09
CA ASN A 114 -4.43 6.98 -8.35
C ASN A 114 -5.23 8.19 -8.82
N LEU A 115 -4.55 9.31 -9.14
CA LEU A 115 -5.19 10.47 -9.75
C LEU A 115 -5.91 10.06 -11.04
N GLY A 116 -5.24 9.31 -11.92
CA GLY A 116 -5.86 8.80 -13.15
C GLY A 116 -7.09 7.92 -12.92
N VAL A 117 -7.05 7.01 -11.94
CA VAL A 117 -8.19 6.15 -11.58
C VAL A 117 -9.36 6.98 -11.06
N VAL A 118 -9.12 7.93 -10.15
CA VAL A 118 -10.17 8.81 -9.62
C VAL A 118 -10.80 9.66 -10.74
N GLY A 119 -9.99 10.13 -11.70
CA GLY A 119 -10.48 10.81 -12.90
C GLY A 119 -11.39 9.91 -13.76
N HIS A 120 -11.00 8.65 -13.98
CA HIS A 120 -11.82 7.68 -14.72
C HIS A 120 -13.16 7.39 -14.02
N ASP A 121 -13.16 7.21 -12.71
CA ASP A 121 -14.36 6.88 -11.93
C ASP A 121 -15.40 8.01 -11.91
N ILE A 122 -14.97 9.25 -12.14
CA ILE A 122 -15.88 10.38 -12.33
C ILE A 122 -16.25 10.63 -13.80
N GLY A 123 -15.81 9.78 -14.72
CA GLY A 123 -16.11 9.85 -16.15
C GLY A 123 -15.16 10.73 -16.97
N TYR A 124 -14.03 11.12 -16.39
CA TYR A 124 -13.02 12.01 -16.98
C TYR A 124 -11.84 11.21 -17.54
N ASP A 125 -12.09 10.40 -18.56
CA ASP A 125 -11.09 9.51 -19.17
C ASP A 125 -9.85 10.24 -19.70
N THR A 126 -10.00 11.49 -20.15
CA THR A 126 -8.87 12.33 -20.56
C THR A 126 -7.86 12.50 -19.43
N VAL A 127 -8.32 12.63 -18.19
CA VAL A 127 -7.45 12.76 -17.01
C VAL A 127 -6.68 11.46 -16.76
N LEU A 128 -7.33 10.31 -16.92
CA LEU A 128 -6.65 9.02 -16.88
C LEU A 128 -5.52 8.97 -17.92
N HIS A 129 -5.82 9.29 -19.19
CA HIS A 129 -4.83 9.22 -20.26
C HIS A 129 -3.63 10.16 -20.01
N LEU A 130 -3.87 11.40 -19.57
CA LEU A 130 -2.81 12.38 -19.35
C LEU A 130 -1.95 12.06 -18.12
N THR A 131 -2.56 11.67 -17.00
CA THR A 131 -1.83 11.29 -15.79
C THR A 131 -1.02 10.01 -16.02
N TRP A 132 -1.54 9.05 -16.78
CA TRP A 132 -0.82 7.82 -17.08
C TRP A 132 0.28 8.02 -18.13
N LEU A 133 0.09 8.92 -19.12
CA LEU A 133 1.18 9.35 -19.99
C LEU A 133 2.33 9.96 -19.17
N ALA A 134 2.00 10.84 -18.21
CA ALA A 134 2.99 11.40 -17.30
C ALA A 134 3.65 10.33 -16.42
N ARG A 135 2.89 9.30 -15.99
CA ARG A 135 3.38 8.18 -15.18
C ARG A 135 4.42 7.31 -15.90
N GLU A 136 4.37 7.18 -17.23
CA GLU A 136 5.36 6.39 -17.96
C GLU A 136 6.79 6.90 -17.76
N ARG A 137 6.97 8.22 -17.59
CA ARG A 137 8.29 8.83 -17.40
C ARG A 137 9.00 8.33 -16.14
N VAL A 138 8.32 8.26 -15.00
CA VAL A 138 8.90 7.72 -13.76
C VAL A 138 9.13 6.22 -13.85
N MET A 139 8.30 5.48 -14.59
CA MET A 139 8.49 4.05 -14.80
C MET A 139 9.73 3.74 -15.66
N ASP A 140 10.00 4.55 -16.69
CA ASP A 140 11.24 4.47 -17.47
C ASP A 140 12.48 4.73 -16.61
N VAL A 141 12.41 5.70 -15.70
CA VAL A 141 13.48 5.99 -14.74
C VAL A 141 13.67 4.84 -13.75
N LEU A 142 12.59 4.30 -13.20
CA LEU A 142 12.62 3.14 -12.31
C LEU A 142 13.25 1.92 -13.00
N GLU A 143 12.93 1.70 -14.28
CA GLU A 143 13.54 0.66 -15.10
C GLU A 143 15.04 0.91 -15.32
N ALA A 144 15.45 2.14 -15.63
CA ALA A 144 16.85 2.49 -15.81
C ALA A 144 17.68 2.38 -14.51
N VAL A 145 17.07 2.65 -13.35
CA VAL A 145 17.71 2.56 -12.03
C VAL A 145 17.78 1.11 -11.54
N SER A 146 16.67 0.38 -11.60
CA SER A 146 16.53 -0.93 -10.96
C SER A 146 16.61 -2.12 -11.91
N GLY A 147 16.35 -1.90 -13.20
CA GLY A 147 16.19 -2.94 -14.22
C GLY A 147 14.76 -3.45 -14.40
N ASN A 148 13.78 -2.93 -13.64
CA ASN A 148 12.35 -3.24 -13.84
C ASN A 148 11.49 -1.99 -13.61
N ARG A 149 10.34 -1.91 -14.28
CA ARG A 149 9.35 -0.82 -14.09
C ARG A 149 8.59 -0.90 -12.76
N VAL A 150 8.43 -2.12 -12.24
CA VAL A 150 7.80 -2.49 -10.97
C VAL A 150 8.56 -3.69 -10.40
N ASN A 151 8.49 -3.97 -9.10
CA ASN A 151 9.30 -5.02 -8.47
C ASN A 151 10.81 -4.85 -8.75
N TYR A 152 11.33 -3.71 -8.34
CA TYR A 152 12.69 -3.21 -8.54
C TYR A 152 13.82 -4.11 -8.03
N SER A 153 13.60 -4.88 -6.95
CA SER A 153 14.65 -5.66 -6.27
C SER A 153 15.88 -4.82 -5.94
N MET A 154 15.65 -3.58 -5.50
CA MET A 154 16.69 -2.60 -5.26
C MET A 154 17.21 -2.65 -3.82
N VAL A 155 16.33 -2.86 -2.84
CA VAL A 155 16.72 -2.93 -1.43
C VAL A 155 17.26 -4.31 -1.09
N THR A 156 18.28 -4.34 -0.23
CA THR A 156 18.74 -5.56 0.45
C THR A 156 18.85 -5.35 1.94
N ILE A 157 18.81 -6.42 2.74
CA ILE A 157 19.12 -6.34 4.17
C ILE A 157 20.56 -5.83 4.33
N GLY A 158 20.71 -4.72 5.06
CA GLY A 158 21.96 -3.98 5.22
C GLY A 158 22.34 -3.08 4.04
N GLY A 159 21.39 -2.63 3.21
CA GLY A 159 21.67 -1.62 2.16
C GLY A 159 20.84 -1.74 0.87
N VAL A 160 21.50 -1.57 -0.28
CA VAL A 160 20.90 -1.64 -1.62
C VAL A 160 21.73 -2.51 -2.57
N ARG A 161 21.11 -3.05 -3.61
CA ARG A 161 21.70 -4.04 -4.53
C ARG A 161 22.46 -3.42 -5.69
N ARG A 162 22.02 -2.25 -6.14
CA ARG A 162 22.65 -1.49 -7.22
C ARG A 162 22.92 -0.07 -6.73
N ASP A 163 23.85 0.59 -7.38
CA ASP A 163 24.19 1.98 -7.10
C ASP A 163 23.51 2.92 -8.12
N ILE A 164 23.42 4.20 -7.79
CA ILE A 164 22.99 5.28 -8.68
C ILE A 164 24.24 6.04 -9.13
N GLY A 165 24.63 5.85 -10.39
CA GLY A 165 25.70 6.61 -11.02
C GLY A 165 25.20 7.86 -11.73
N GLU A 166 26.11 8.61 -12.33
CA GLU A 166 25.82 9.88 -13.02
C GLU A 166 24.76 9.75 -14.12
N LYS A 167 24.75 8.64 -14.87
CA LYS A 167 23.74 8.39 -15.91
C LYS A 167 22.33 8.34 -15.31
N GLN A 168 22.15 7.58 -14.22
CA GLN A 168 20.86 7.47 -13.54
C GLN A 168 20.47 8.80 -12.89
N LYS A 169 21.42 9.47 -12.23
CA LYS A 169 21.21 10.82 -11.66
C LYS A 169 20.69 11.79 -12.72
N ARG A 170 21.30 11.81 -13.91
CA ARG A 170 20.85 12.67 -15.01
C ARG A 170 19.41 12.37 -15.47
N LEU A 171 19.07 11.09 -15.60
CA LEU A 171 17.71 10.67 -15.98
C LEU A 171 16.66 11.13 -14.95
N ILE A 172 16.98 11.03 -13.65
CA ILE A 172 16.08 11.48 -12.58
C ILE A 172 15.91 13.00 -12.63
N LEU A 173 16.99 13.77 -12.81
CA LEU A 173 16.94 15.23 -12.94
C LEU A 173 16.14 15.67 -14.17
N ASP A 174 16.32 15.01 -15.31
CA ASP A 174 15.55 15.30 -16.53
C ASP A 174 14.05 14.95 -16.35
N MET A 175 13.73 13.92 -15.56
CA MET A 175 12.35 13.59 -15.17
C MET A 175 11.76 14.64 -14.23
N ILE A 176 12.51 15.12 -13.23
CA ILE A 176 12.04 16.17 -12.33
C ILE A 176 11.70 17.44 -13.11
N LYS A 177 12.58 17.85 -14.04
CA LYS A 177 12.30 19.00 -14.92
C LYS A 177 10.99 18.83 -15.68
N TYR A 178 10.78 17.67 -16.29
CA TYR A 178 9.53 17.36 -16.99
C TYR A 178 8.30 17.47 -16.07
N TYR A 179 8.37 16.91 -14.86
CA TYR A 179 7.23 16.99 -13.94
C TYR A 179 6.97 18.41 -13.43
N ARG A 180 7.99 19.25 -13.23
CA ARG A 180 7.78 20.66 -12.90
C ARG A 180 7.04 21.43 -14.01
N GLU A 181 7.12 20.98 -15.27
CA GLU A 181 6.37 21.55 -16.40
C GLU A 181 4.93 21.00 -16.50
N VAL A 182 4.69 19.74 -16.13
CA VAL A 182 3.40 19.04 -16.32
C VAL A 182 2.50 19.07 -15.08
N LEU A 183 3.06 19.01 -13.87
CA LEU A 183 2.28 19.00 -12.62
C LEU A 183 1.34 20.20 -12.47
N PRO A 184 1.71 21.44 -12.86
CA PRO A 184 0.77 22.56 -12.80
C PRO A 184 -0.54 22.31 -13.58
N GLN A 185 -0.48 21.57 -14.69
CA GLN A 185 -1.67 21.22 -15.47
C GLN A 185 -2.52 20.15 -14.79
N ILE A 186 -1.86 19.17 -14.15
CA ILE A 186 -2.55 18.13 -13.36
C ILE A 186 -3.22 18.79 -12.14
N GLU A 187 -2.50 19.68 -11.47
CA GLU A 187 -3.00 20.44 -10.31
C GLU A 187 -4.22 21.29 -10.67
N ASP A 188 -4.16 22.05 -11.78
CA ASP A 188 -5.28 22.86 -12.27
C ASP A 188 -6.53 22.02 -12.51
N VAL A 189 -6.38 20.87 -13.16
CA VAL A 189 -7.50 19.94 -13.39
C VAL A 189 -8.10 19.45 -12.07
N PHE A 190 -7.30 18.96 -11.13
CA PHE A 190 -7.84 18.35 -9.91
C PHE A 190 -8.30 19.35 -8.86
N LEU A 191 -7.69 20.54 -8.79
CA LEU A 191 -7.94 21.50 -7.74
C LEU A 191 -8.84 22.66 -8.18
N HIS A 192 -8.94 22.94 -9.49
CA HIS A 192 -9.65 24.12 -10.00
C HIS A 192 -10.73 23.80 -11.06
N ASP A 193 -10.83 22.56 -11.54
CA ASP A 193 -11.94 22.17 -12.42
C ASP A 193 -13.24 22.00 -11.63
N SER A 194 -14.26 22.76 -12.01
CA SER A 194 -15.57 22.76 -11.36
C SER A 194 -16.29 21.41 -11.40
N THR A 195 -16.03 20.54 -12.38
CA THR A 195 -16.67 19.23 -12.47
C THR A 195 -16.01 18.24 -11.52
N ILE A 196 -14.68 18.28 -11.41
CA ILE A 196 -13.96 17.49 -10.40
C ILE A 196 -14.41 17.93 -9.00
N GLU A 197 -14.45 19.24 -8.75
CA GLU A 197 -14.91 19.77 -7.46
C GLU A 197 -16.33 19.27 -7.14
N ALA A 198 -17.27 19.38 -8.09
CA ALA A 198 -18.65 18.93 -7.91
C ALA A 198 -18.81 17.43 -7.65
N ARG A 199 -17.83 16.60 -8.08
CA ARG A 199 -17.86 15.13 -7.92
C ARG A 199 -17.08 14.62 -6.73
N LEU A 200 -16.16 15.41 -6.18
CA LEU A 200 -15.24 14.96 -5.13
C LEU A 200 -15.45 15.68 -3.79
N ARG A 201 -16.00 16.90 -3.80
CA ARG A 201 -16.30 17.64 -2.57
C ARG A 201 -17.45 17.00 -1.81
N ASP A 202 -17.32 16.97 -0.49
CA ASP A 202 -18.31 16.43 0.45
C ASP A 202 -18.66 14.94 0.22
N VAL A 203 -17.88 14.24 -0.61
CA VAL A 203 -18.02 12.81 -0.88
C VAL A 203 -17.19 11.98 0.10
N ALA A 204 -17.83 11.01 0.75
CA ALA A 204 -17.26 10.07 1.71
C ALA A 204 -16.36 10.76 2.76
N VAL A 205 -16.85 11.86 3.33
CA VAL A 205 -16.14 12.69 4.31
C VAL A 205 -15.68 11.85 5.50
N VAL A 206 -14.38 11.93 5.82
CA VAL A 206 -13.80 11.35 7.03
C VAL A 206 -13.42 12.49 7.98
N PRO A 207 -14.25 12.80 8.98
CA PRO A 207 -13.87 13.77 10.00
C PRO A 207 -12.63 13.29 10.77
N LYS A 208 -11.79 14.22 11.22
CA LYS A 208 -10.58 13.93 12.01
C LYS A 208 -10.82 12.94 13.17
N LYS A 209 -11.94 13.07 13.87
CA LYS A 209 -12.33 12.14 14.96
C LYS A 209 -12.52 10.71 14.45
N LEU A 210 -13.24 10.54 13.34
CA LEU A 210 -13.46 9.22 12.73
C LEU A 210 -12.14 8.62 12.23
N ALA A 211 -11.27 9.42 11.61
CA ALA A 211 -9.95 8.98 11.17
C ALA A 211 -9.11 8.42 12.34
N ILE A 212 -9.11 9.09 13.50
CA ILE A 212 -8.41 8.64 14.70
C ILE A 212 -9.03 7.34 15.25
N GLU A 213 -10.36 7.30 15.39
CA GLU A 213 -11.09 6.14 15.94
C GLU A 213 -10.90 4.88 15.08
N MET A 214 -10.86 5.04 13.76
CA MET A 214 -10.68 3.94 12.81
C MET A 214 -9.22 3.61 12.52
N GLY A 215 -8.28 4.44 13.02
CA GLY A 215 -6.85 4.30 12.75
C GLY A 215 -6.50 4.47 11.28
N ALA A 216 -7.16 5.39 10.58
CA ALA A 216 -6.84 5.73 9.19
C ALA A 216 -5.39 6.20 9.08
N VAL A 217 -4.77 5.95 7.93
CA VAL A 217 -3.36 6.27 7.67
C VAL A 217 -3.17 6.86 6.28
N GLY A 218 -2.03 7.51 6.05
CA GLY A 218 -1.68 8.00 4.72
C GLY A 218 -2.48 9.20 4.24
N PRO A 219 -2.67 9.34 2.91
CA PRO A 219 -3.50 10.41 2.34
C PRO A 219 -4.92 10.43 2.90
N THR A 220 -5.48 9.30 3.34
CA THR A 220 -6.79 9.24 4.01
C THR A 220 -6.79 9.97 5.35
N ALA A 221 -5.76 9.76 6.18
CA ALA A 221 -5.61 10.44 7.46
C ALA A 221 -5.23 11.92 7.29
N ARG A 222 -4.25 12.19 6.42
CA ARG A 222 -3.78 13.55 6.11
C ARG A 222 -4.89 14.40 5.47
N GLY A 223 -5.72 13.83 4.61
CA GLY A 223 -6.93 14.47 4.06
C GLY A 223 -7.91 14.90 5.15
N SER A 224 -7.92 14.22 6.29
CA SER A 224 -8.72 14.59 7.47
C SER A 224 -8.05 15.64 8.37
N GLY A 225 -6.92 16.23 7.95
CA GLY A 225 -6.14 17.21 8.71
C GLY A 225 -5.28 16.61 9.84
N ILE A 226 -4.93 15.32 9.75
CA ILE A 226 -3.98 14.68 10.68
C ILE A 226 -2.56 14.85 10.12
N LYS A 227 -1.70 15.56 10.84
CA LYS A 227 -0.29 15.76 10.47
C LYS A 227 0.54 14.57 10.92
N GLU A 228 0.49 13.49 10.14
CA GLU A 228 1.21 12.24 10.38
C GLU A 228 1.82 11.74 9.07
N ASP A 229 3.07 11.30 9.11
CA ASP A 229 3.78 10.66 8.00
C ASP A 229 4.91 9.85 8.61
N SER A 230 4.91 8.53 8.38
CA SER A 230 5.88 7.62 9.01
C SER A 230 7.33 7.96 8.66
N ARG A 231 7.59 8.61 7.51
CA ARG A 231 8.95 9.09 7.16
C ARG A 231 9.41 10.22 8.07
N TRP A 232 8.47 11.05 8.52
CA TRP A 232 8.70 12.15 9.43
C TRP A 232 8.62 11.74 10.89
N SER A 233 7.56 11.07 11.34
CA SER A 233 7.35 10.74 12.75
C SER A 233 8.32 9.71 13.29
N GLU A 234 8.70 8.71 12.49
CA GLU A 234 9.70 7.70 12.86
C GLU A 234 11.14 8.15 12.53
N GLN A 235 11.32 9.37 12.01
CA GLN A 235 12.62 9.92 11.61
C GLN A 235 13.42 8.94 10.73
N LEU A 236 12.80 8.46 9.65
CA LEU A 236 13.32 7.30 8.91
C LEU A 236 14.57 7.63 8.09
N GLY A 237 15.65 6.90 8.33
CA GLY A 237 16.86 6.99 7.50
C GLY A 237 17.36 8.42 7.41
N VAL A 238 17.50 8.93 6.18
CA VAL A 238 17.95 10.31 5.90
C VAL A 238 16.81 11.28 5.60
N TYR A 239 15.54 10.86 5.70
CA TYR A 239 14.41 11.78 5.50
C TYR A 239 14.43 13.02 6.42
N PRO A 240 14.84 12.94 7.70
CA PRO A 240 14.99 14.12 8.54
C PRO A 240 15.95 15.17 7.97
N ASP A 241 17.09 14.72 7.43
CA ASP A 241 18.12 15.60 6.85
C ASP A 241 17.63 16.27 5.56
N LEU A 242 16.73 15.59 4.84
CA LEU A 242 16.09 16.11 3.62
C LEU A 242 14.92 17.06 3.92
N GLY A 243 14.56 17.26 5.19
CA GLY A 243 13.57 18.26 5.62
C GLY A 243 12.11 17.87 5.39
N ILE A 244 11.79 16.57 5.36
CA ILE A 244 10.42 16.09 5.14
C ILE A 244 9.44 16.67 6.16
N LYS A 245 8.21 16.98 5.72
CA LYS A 245 7.08 17.36 6.59
C LYS A 245 5.78 16.74 6.05
N PRO A 246 4.83 16.33 6.90
CA PRO A 246 3.54 15.85 6.44
C PRO A 246 2.77 16.92 5.65
N VAL A 247 2.23 16.55 4.49
CA VAL A 247 1.38 17.41 3.65
C VAL A 247 -0.09 17.25 4.04
N THR A 248 -0.78 18.33 4.36
CA THR A 248 -2.23 18.35 4.57
C THR A 248 -2.94 19.03 3.40
N PRO A 249 -4.25 18.80 3.17
CA PRO A 249 -4.98 19.48 2.11
C PRO A 249 -4.97 21.00 2.30
N GLU A 250 -4.90 21.48 3.54
CA GLU A 250 -4.78 22.92 3.84
C GLU A 250 -3.47 23.52 3.33
N ASP A 251 -2.36 22.77 3.39
CA ASP A 251 -1.06 23.22 2.86
C ASP A 251 -1.07 23.35 1.32
N VAL A 252 -2.01 22.67 0.64
CA VAL A 252 -2.13 22.64 -0.83
C VAL A 252 -3.21 23.59 -1.34
N THR A 253 -4.36 23.64 -0.65
CA THR A 253 -5.56 24.34 -1.11
C THR A 253 -5.79 25.68 -0.41
N GLY A 254 -5.18 25.89 0.76
CA GLY A 254 -5.52 26.99 1.67
C GLY A 254 -6.88 26.86 2.36
N GLU A 255 -7.64 25.79 2.09
CA GLU A 255 -8.91 25.49 2.75
C GLU A 255 -8.71 24.55 3.94
N LYS A 256 -9.59 24.70 4.95
CA LYS A 256 -9.60 23.76 6.07
C LYS A 256 -10.01 22.37 5.59
N ALA A 257 -9.24 21.36 6.02
CA ALA A 257 -9.53 19.96 5.77
C ALA A 257 -10.97 19.56 6.17
N ARG A 258 -11.72 19.02 5.20
CA ARG A 258 -13.02 18.36 5.32
C ARG A 258 -12.85 16.85 5.49
N GLY A 259 -11.88 16.24 4.79
CA GLY A 259 -11.64 14.80 4.78
C GLY A 259 -12.41 14.04 3.70
N ASP A 260 -12.94 14.74 2.69
CA ASP A 260 -13.60 14.18 1.53
C ASP A 260 -12.60 13.59 0.51
N VAL A 261 -13.11 13.11 -0.63
CA VAL A 261 -12.25 12.58 -1.70
C VAL A 261 -11.34 13.67 -2.27
N TYR A 262 -11.84 14.90 -2.44
CA TYR A 262 -11.04 16.01 -2.95
C TYR A 262 -9.80 16.24 -2.08
N ASP A 263 -9.96 16.31 -0.77
CA ASP A 263 -8.84 16.55 0.15
C ASP A 263 -7.77 15.45 0.10
N ARG A 264 -8.18 14.20 -0.16
CA ARG A 264 -7.23 13.10 -0.37
C ARG A 264 -6.43 13.28 -1.66
N MET A 265 -7.08 13.78 -2.72
CA MET A 265 -6.40 14.08 -3.98
C MET A 265 -5.44 15.26 -3.83
N ALA A 266 -5.85 16.30 -3.10
CA ALA A 266 -4.99 17.43 -2.77
C ALA A 266 -3.71 16.98 -2.01
N VAL A 267 -3.85 16.08 -1.02
CA VAL A 267 -2.67 15.50 -0.34
C VAL A 267 -1.76 14.76 -1.31
N ARG A 268 -2.31 13.95 -2.24
CA ARG A 268 -1.49 13.24 -3.23
C ARG A 268 -0.75 14.20 -4.17
N ILE A 269 -1.38 15.30 -4.57
CA ILE A 269 -0.75 16.34 -5.40
C ILE A 269 0.37 17.03 -4.64
N GLY A 270 0.14 17.44 -3.39
CA GLY A 270 1.20 18.03 -2.58
C GLY A 270 2.34 17.05 -2.29
N GLU A 271 2.04 15.76 -2.13
CA GLU A 271 3.07 14.71 -2.02
C GLU A 271 3.86 14.51 -3.33
N LEU A 272 3.29 14.76 -4.51
CA LEU A 272 4.03 14.75 -5.78
C LEU A 272 5.10 15.84 -5.79
N TRP A 273 4.72 17.08 -5.45
CA TRP A 273 5.67 18.19 -5.34
C TRP A 273 6.76 17.92 -4.30
N MET A 274 6.37 17.47 -3.10
CA MET A 274 7.31 17.10 -2.06
C MET A 274 8.27 15.99 -2.50
N SER A 275 7.79 15.00 -3.26
CA SER A 275 8.64 13.92 -3.79
C SER A 275 9.71 14.45 -4.74
N LEU A 276 9.37 15.43 -5.59
CA LEU A 276 10.34 16.07 -6.50
C LEU A 276 11.45 16.80 -5.72
N ASP A 277 11.07 17.57 -4.70
CA ASP A 277 12.02 18.32 -3.88
C ASP A 277 12.93 17.36 -3.08
N LEU A 278 12.36 16.31 -2.48
CA LEU A 278 13.12 15.28 -1.79
C LEU A 278 14.10 14.55 -2.72
N LEU A 279 13.71 14.29 -3.97
CA LEU A 279 14.61 13.69 -4.97
C LEU A 279 15.77 14.60 -5.33
N GLU A 280 15.54 15.90 -5.56
CA GLU A 280 16.60 16.86 -5.83
C GLU A 280 17.58 16.95 -4.66
N HIS A 281 17.06 17.11 -3.43
CA HIS A 281 17.89 17.16 -2.22
C HIS A 281 18.68 15.87 -2.02
N ALA A 282 18.05 14.71 -2.21
CA ALA A 282 18.72 13.42 -2.07
C ALA A 282 19.85 13.26 -3.10
N LEU A 283 19.65 13.67 -4.36
CA LEU A 283 20.69 13.58 -5.40
C LEU A 283 21.84 14.57 -5.20
N ASP A 284 21.60 15.70 -4.55
CA ASP A 284 22.60 16.72 -4.25
C ASP A 284 23.46 16.34 -3.03
N GLN A 285 22.81 15.87 -1.97
CA GLN A 285 23.46 15.60 -0.67
C GLN A 285 24.00 14.16 -0.54
N MET A 286 23.66 13.25 -1.45
CA MET A 286 24.07 11.84 -1.37
C MET A 286 25.61 11.68 -1.36
N PRO A 287 26.19 11.14 -0.28
CA PRO A 287 27.63 10.97 -0.19
C PRO A 287 28.13 9.80 -1.05
N GLU A 288 29.41 9.82 -1.38
CA GLU A 288 30.11 8.62 -1.84
C GLU A 288 30.27 7.62 -0.68
N GLY A 289 30.34 6.33 -1.01
CA GLY A 289 30.57 5.32 0.02
C GLY A 289 30.08 3.93 -0.33
N LYS A 290 30.05 3.07 0.68
CA LYS A 290 29.54 1.70 0.54
C LYS A 290 28.02 1.74 0.38
N ILE A 291 27.49 0.83 -0.43
CA ILE A 291 26.04 0.64 -0.59
C ILE A 291 25.50 -0.57 0.18
N LYS A 292 26.37 -1.37 0.82
CA LYS A 292 26.01 -2.56 1.60
C LYS A 292 26.91 -2.70 2.83
N THR A 293 26.33 -3.08 3.96
CA THR A 293 27.02 -3.52 5.18
C THR A 293 27.76 -4.83 4.96
N PHE A 294 27.12 -5.78 4.27
CA PHE A 294 27.68 -7.09 3.97
C PHE A 294 28.05 -7.21 2.50
N PRO A 295 29.29 -7.59 2.15
CA PRO A 295 29.73 -7.62 0.75
C PRO A 295 29.12 -8.77 -0.06
N LYS A 296 28.68 -9.86 0.60
CA LYS A 296 28.11 -11.04 -0.05
C LYS A 296 26.91 -11.59 0.73
N ASP A 297 25.93 -12.12 0.01
CA ASP A 297 24.68 -12.64 0.58
C ASP A 297 24.89 -13.84 1.51
N ASN A 298 25.93 -14.67 1.28
CA ASN A 298 26.26 -15.79 2.17
C ASN A 298 26.74 -15.32 3.56
N ILE A 299 27.45 -14.18 3.62
CA ILE A 299 27.87 -13.56 4.88
C ILE A 299 26.65 -12.99 5.61
N LEU A 300 25.75 -12.33 4.87
CA LEU A 300 24.48 -11.82 5.41
C LEU A 300 23.66 -12.94 6.05
N VAL A 301 23.46 -14.07 5.36
CA VAL A 301 22.69 -15.21 5.89
C VAL A 301 23.34 -15.77 7.15
N ALA A 302 24.67 -15.94 7.16
CA ALA A 302 25.39 -16.40 8.35
C ALA A 302 25.25 -15.43 9.53
N LYS A 303 25.29 -14.11 9.27
CA LYS A 303 25.10 -13.07 10.29
C LYS A 303 23.68 -13.06 10.83
N LEU A 304 22.66 -13.16 9.98
CA LEU A 304 21.26 -13.23 10.42
C LEU A 304 20.97 -14.48 11.25
N LYS A 305 21.60 -15.61 10.93
CA LYS A 305 21.49 -16.82 11.76
C LYS A 305 22.08 -16.62 13.16
N LEU A 306 23.13 -15.81 13.27
CA LEU A 306 23.83 -15.55 14.53
C LEU A 306 23.17 -14.44 15.38
N LEU A 307 22.73 -13.37 14.71
CA LEU A 307 22.25 -12.13 15.32
C LEU A 307 20.71 -12.02 15.36
N GLY A 308 20.01 -12.76 14.50
CA GLY A 308 18.55 -12.67 14.37
C GLY A 308 17.82 -13.34 15.52
N ASP A 309 17.72 -12.62 16.64
CA ASP A 309 17.01 -13.05 17.84
C ASP A 309 16.12 -11.91 18.35
N GLY A 310 14.93 -12.23 18.85
CA GLY A 310 13.97 -11.21 19.30
C GLY A 310 13.05 -10.70 18.18
N GLU A 311 12.62 -9.44 18.29
CA GLU A 311 11.56 -8.84 17.49
C GLU A 311 12.07 -7.56 16.80
N GLY A 312 11.51 -7.25 15.63
CA GLY A 312 11.76 -6.00 14.92
C GLY A 312 10.51 -5.55 14.17
N ILE A 313 10.31 -4.24 14.08
CA ILE A 313 9.13 -3.59 13.56
C ILE A 313 9.56 -2.56 12.52
N GLY A 314 9.55 -2.98 11.26
CA GLY A 314 9.73 -2.06 10.16
C GLY A 314 8.49 -1.20 9.99
N ARG A 315 8.69 0.12 9.88
CA ARG A 315 7.67 1.11 9.53
C ARG A 315 8.14 1.93 8.33
N TYR A 316 7.23 2.23 7.42
CA TYR A 316 7.46 3.13 6.29
C TYR A 316 6.14 3.75 5.84
N GLU A 317 6.20 4.97 5.30
CA GLU A 317 5.03 5.59 4.68
C GLU A 317 4.91 5.12 3.23
N ALA A 318 4.15 4.07 2.97
CA ALA A 318 3.82 3.71 1.60
C ALA A 318 2.95 4.82 0.96
N PRO A 319 2.78 4.88 -0.38
CA PRO A 319 1.94 5.90 -1.02
C PRO A 319 0.46 5.89 -0.59
N ARG A 320 0.02 4.85 0.11
CA ARG A 320 -1.33 4.67 0.65
C ARG A 320 -1.41 4.91 2.17
N GLY A 321 -0.27 5.00 2.85
CA GLY A 321 -0.19 5.16 4.30
C GLY A 321 0.87 4.31 5.00
N GLU A 322 0.89 4.40 6.33
CA GLU A 322 1.77 3.62 7.19
C GLU A 322 1.67 2.11 6.88
N LEU A 323 2.78 1.57 6.42
CA LEU A 323 3.05 0.16 6.21
C LEU A 323 3.91 -0.35 7.36
N VAL A 324 3.50 -1.46 7.95
CA VAL A 324 4.20 -2.09 9.08
C VAL A 324 4.55 -3.53 8.75
N HIS A 325 5.80 -3.92 8.91
CA HIS A 325 6.22 -5.31 8.86
C HIS A 325 6.80 -5.71 10.21
N TYR A 326 6.14 -6.65 10.88
CA TYR A 326 6.65 -7.26 12.10
C TYR A 326 7.41 -8.54 11.77
N VAL A 327 8.59 -8.68 12.35
CA VAL A 327 9.45 -9.87 12.24
C VAL A 327 9.84 -10.33 13.64
N ARG A 328 9.75 -11.64 13.87
CA ARG A 328 10.35 -12.29 15.06
C ARG A 328 11.36 -13.33 14.62
N GLY A 329 12.58 -13.15 15.09
CA GLY A 329 13.69 -14.07 14.90
C GLY A 329 13.76 -15.12 16.01
N GLN A 330 14.64 -16.08 15.78
CA GLN A 330 15.12 -17.01 16.79
C GLN A 330 16.53 -17.41 16.38
N LYS A 331 17.48 -17.18 17.28
CA LYS A 331 18.89 -17.49 17.03
C LYS A 331 19.07 -18.91 16.51
N GLY A 332 19.92 -19.07 15.49
CA GLY A 332 20.21 -20.34 14.85
C GLY A 332 19.25 -20.75 13.73
N ARG A 333 18.19 -19.98 13.44
CA ARG A 333 17.29 -20.22 12.30
C ARG A 333 17.65 -19.33 11.11
N ASP A 334 17.45 -19.87 9.90
CA ASP A 334 17.75 -19.15 8.65
C ASP A 334 16.61 -18.20 8.22
N GLY A 335 15.45 -18.27 8.88
CA GLY A 335 14.27 -17.45 8.62
C GLY A 335 13.49 -17.17 9.90
N PRO A 336 12.53 -16.24 9.86
CA PRO A 336 11.80 -15.80 11.03
C PRO A 336 10.87 -16.88 11.57
N VAL A 337 10.60 -16.83 12.88
CA VAL A 337 9.53 -17.63 13.51
C VAL A 337 8.16 -16.98 13.33
N ARG A 338 8.13 -15.69 13.00
CA ARG A 338 6.93 -14.97 12.57
C ARG A 338 7.30 -13.83 11.64
N TRP A 339 6.57 -13.69 10.54
CA TRP A 339 6.53 -12.48 9.73
C TRP A 339 5.07 -12.06 9.53
N LYS A 340 4.76 -10.80 9.81
CA LYS A 340 3.40 -10.26 9.73
C LYS A 340 3.42 -8.85 9.12
N PRO A 341 3.04 -8.70 7.84
CA PRO A 341 2.76 -7.38 7.26
C PRO A 341 1.37 -6.86 7.69
N ARG A 342 1.27 -5.55 7.86
CA ARG A 342 0.05 -4.77 8.03
C ARG A 342 0.09 -3.57 7.10
N GLU A 343 -0.95 -3.47 6.31
CA GLU A 343 -1.04 -2.60 5.16
C GLU A 343 -1.96 -1.43 5.45
N PRO A 344 -1.74 -0.28 4.80
CA PRO A 344 -2.56 0.90 4.99
C PRO A 344 -4.00 0.71 4.49
N THR A 345 -4.21 -0.12 3.46
CA THR A 345 -5.54 -0.38 2.90
C THR A 345 -6.50 -0.96 3.93
N PHE A 346 -6.04 -1.81 4.86
CA PHE A 346 -6.92 -2.45 5.83
C PHE A 346 -7.69 -1.42 6.70
N PRO A 347 -7.03 -0.56 7.50
CA PRO A 347 -7.76 0.46 8.26
C PRO A 347 -8.49 1.47 7.36
N ASN A 348 -7.90 1.87 6.23
CA ASN A 348 -8.52 2.85 5.34
C ASN A 348 -9.82 2.34 4.72
N LEU A 349 -9.91 1.06 4.34
CA LEU A 349 -11.10 0.48 3.73
C LEU A 349 -12.31 0.48 4.69
N PHE A 350 -12.10 0.10 5.95
CA PHE A 350 -13.17 0.19 6.95
C PHE A 350 -13.53 1.64 7.30
N THR A 351 -12.54 2.54 7.27
CA THR A 351 -12.78 3.99 7.44
C THR A 351 -13.70 4.51 6.34
N ILE A 352 -13.41 4.18 5.08
CA ILE A 352 -14.24 4.61 3.93
C ILE A 352 -15.61 3.96 3.93
N ALA A 353 -15.71 2.66 4.24
CA ALA A 353 -16.99 1.99 4.38
C ALA A 353 -17.91 2.71 5.39
N LYS A 354 -17.34 3.21 6.50
CA LYS A 354 -18.08 4.02 7.47
C LYS A 354 -18.41 5.42 6.95
N ALA A 355 -17.46 6.07 6.29
CA ALA A 355 -17.63 7.41 5.72
C ALA A 355 -18.65 7.47 4.58
N LEU A 356 -18.89 6.35 3.91
CA LEU A 356 -19.90 6.20 2.86
C LEU A 356 -21.35 6.23 3.38
N GLU A 357 -21.58 5.96 4.67
CA GLU A 357 -22.93 6.04 5.23
C GLU A 357 -23.48 7.47 5.11
N GLY A 358 -24.62 7.62 4.44
CA GLY A 358 -25.27 8.90 4.15
C GLY A 358 -24.97 9.48 2.77
N ASN A 359 -24.01 8.92 2.02
CA ASN A 359 -23.71 9.29 0.63
C ASN A 359 -24.65 8.57 -0.34
N GLU A 360 -24.55 8.90 -1.63
CA GLU A 360 -25.32 8.24 -2.68
C GLU A 360 -24.57 7.02 -3.22
N LEU A 361 -25.30 6.06 -3.81
CA LEU A 361 -24.70 4.88 -4.43
C LEU A 361 -23.67 5.24 -5.52
N ALA A 362 -23.86 6.35 -6.22
CA ALA A 362 -22.95 6.84 -7.26
C ALA A 362 -21.56 7.23 -6.72
N ASP A 363 -21.47 7.59 -5.44
CA ASP A 363 -20.21 8.01 -4.79
C ASP A 363 -19.34 6.82 -4.36
N LEU A 364 -19.92 5.61 -4.33
CA LEU A 364 -19.27 4.41 -3.82
C LEU A 364 -17.91 4.16 -4.47
N VAL A 365 -17.88 4.18 -5.79
CA VAL A 365 -16.70 3.81 -6.59
C VAL A 365 -15.56 4.79 -6.33
N VAL A 366 -15.83 6.09 -6.49
CA VAL A 366 -14.80 7.13 -6.31
C VAL A 366 -14.31 7.21 -4.86
N ALA A 367 -15.19 6.97 -3.88
CA ALA A 367 -14.80 6.92 -2.47
C ALA A 367 -13.81 5.78 -2.18
N ILE A 368 -14.07 4.59 -2.72
CA ILE A 368 -13.19 3.43 -2.61
C ILE A 368 -11.87 3.71 -3.35
N ALA A 369 -11.92 4.18 -4.59
CA ALA A 369 -10.73 4.46 -5.38
C ALA A 369 -9.84 5.54 -4.74
N SER A 370 -10.41 6.50 -4.01
CA SER A 370 -9.64 7.57 -3.35
C SER A 370 -8.60 7.07 -2.34
N ILE A 371 -8.78 5.87 -1.77
CA ILE A 371 -7.82 5.26 -0.85
C ILE A 371 -6.84 4.30 -1.53
N ASP A 372 -7.01 4.07 -2.84
CA ASP A 372 -6.13 3.24 -3.66
C ASP A 372 -5.92 1.84 -3.03
N PRO A 373 -6.98 1.02 -2.89
CA PRO A 373 -6.89 -0.22 -2.14
C PRO A 373 -5.94 -1.22 -2.79
N CYS A 374 -5.16 -1.96 -1.99
CA CYS A 374 -4.41 -3.13 -2.44
C CYS A 374 -4.91 -4.39 -1.72
N LEU A 375 -5.50 -5.34 -2.46
CA LEU A 375 -6.15 -6.49 -1.84
C LEU A 375 -5.28 -7.73 -1.68
N SER A 376 -4.20 -7.83 -2.45
CA SER A 376 -3.22 -8.93 -2.34
C SER A 376 -2.69 -9.14 -0.91
N CYS A 377 -2.76 -8.11 -0.05
CA CYS A 377 -2.21 -8.07 1.30
C CYS A 377 -3.25 -7.71 2.38
N THR A 378 -4.39 -7.12 2.01
CA THR A 378 -5.50 -6.78 2.93
C THR A 378 -6.31 -8.01 3.36
N ASP A 379 -6.37 -9.04 2.50
CA ASP A 379 -7.10 -10.28 2.77
C ASP A 379 -6.55 -11.00 4.02
N ARG A 380 -7.30 -10.83 5.11
CA ARG A 380 -7.06 -11.46 6.42
C ARG A 380 -8.23 -12.35 6.74
N VAL A 381 -8.00 -13.66 6.82
CA VAL A 381 -8.93 -14.58 7.46
C VAL A 381 -8.50 -14.75 8.91
N ALA A 382 -9.30 -14.27 9.85
CA ALA A 382 -9.20 -14.60 11.26
C ALA A 382 -10.57 -15.11 11.72
N ILE A 383 -10.67 -16.42 11.99
CA ILE A 383 -11.87 -16.99 12.58
C ILE A 383 -11.72 -16.96 14.09
N VAL A 384 -12.60 -16.22 14.76
CA VAL A 384 -12.77 -16.28 16.21
C VAL A 384 -14.06 -17.06 16.49
N LYS A 385 -13.92 -18.28 16.99
CA LYS A 385 -15.06 -19.07 17.48
C LYS A 385 -14.92 -19.22 18.98
N GLU A 386 -15.94 -18.82 19.74
CA GLU A 386 -16.00 -18.96 21.21
C GLU A 386 -14.72 -18.43 21.91
N GLY A 387 -14.21 -17.28 21.45
CA GLY A 387 -13.01 -16.65 22.00
C GLY A 387 -11.67 -17.26 21.56
N LYS A 388 -11.67 -18.32 20.74
CA LYS A 388 -10.44 -18.93 20.20
C LYS A 388 -10.17 -18.47 18.78
N LYS A 389 -8.98 -17.89 18.54
CA LYS A 389 -8.44 -17.62 17.21
C LYS A 389 -7.98 -18.94 16.59
N VAL A 390 -8.66 -19.40 15.55
CA VAL A 390 -8.23 -20.57 14.77
C VAL A 390 -7.58 -20.08 13.49
N VAL A 391 -6.32 -20.47 13.28
CA VAL A 391 -5.66 -20.33 11.98
C VAL A 391 -6.17 -21.48 11.12
N LEU A 392 -6.96 -21.16 10.10
CA LEU A 392 -7.39 -22.16 9.13
C LEU A 392 -6.19 -22.63 8.31
N THR A 393 -6.01 -23.94 8.26
CA THR A 393 -5.06 -24.60 7.37
C THR A 393 -5.65 -24.72 5.96
N GLU A 394 -4.81 -25.04 4.97
CA GLU A 394 -5.26 -25.34 3.60
C GLU A 394 -6.35 -26.43 3.57
N LYS A 395 -6.21 -27.45 4.43
CA LYS A 395 -7.20 -28.53 4.58
C LYS A 395 -8.55 -28.01 5.09
N ASP A 396 -8.52 -27.03 6.01
CA ASP A 396 -9.74 -26.41 6.54
C ASP A 396 -10.43 -25.56 5.47
N LEU A 397 -9.65 -24.79 4.69
CA LEU A 397 -10.17 -23.99 3.58
C LEU A 397 -10.77 -24.87 2.47
N LEU A 398 -10.09 -25.97 2.10
CA LEU A 398 -10.60 -26.92 1.11
C LEU A 398 -11.90 -27.59 1.58
N LYS A 399 -11.96 -27.99 2.85
CA LYS A 399 -13.18 -28.54 3.46
C LYS A 399 -14.34 -27.56 3.39
N LEU A 400 -14.13 -26.31 3.80
CA LEU A 400 -15.16 -25.25 3.75
C LEU A 400 -15.62 -24.96 2.32
N SER A 401 -14.70 -24.95 1.35
CA SER A 401 -15.02 -24.80 -0.07
C SER A 401 -15.93 -25.93 -0.57
N ILE A 402 -15.62 -27.19 -0.22
CA ILE A 402 -16.44 -28.35 -0.60
C ILE A 402 -17.81 -28.32 0.08
N GLU A 403 -17.88 -27.95 1.35
CA GLU A 403 -19.14 -27.81 2.09
C GLU A 403 -20.03 -26.74 1.45
N LYS A 404 -19.46 -25.57 1.13
CA LYS A 404 -20.21 -24.51 0.43
C LYS A 404 -20.63 -24.93 -0.97
N THR A 405 -19.78 -25.65 -1.69
CA THR A 405 -20.10 -26.20 -3.01
C THR A 405 -21.26 -27.19 -2.95
N LYS A 406 -21.33 -28.03 -1.92
CA LYS A 406 -22.44 -28.97 -1.68
C LYS A 406 -23.74 -28.25 -1.28
N GLU A 407 -23.64 -27.17 -0.51
CA GLU A 407 -24.79 -26.33 -0.15
C GLU A 407 -25.39 -25.66 -1.40
N ILE A 408 -24.54 -25.14 -2.30
CA ILE A 408 -24.96 -24.49 -3.54
C ILE A 408 -25.44 -25.52 -4.57
N ASN A 409 -24.79 -26.69 -4.65
CA ASN A 409 -25.13 -27.77 -5.58
C ASN A 409 -24.93 -29.15 -4.93
N PRO A 410 -26.01 -29.78 -4.43
CA PRO A 410 -25.95 -31.08 -3.73
C PRO A 410 -25.41 -32.24 -4.57
N ASN A 411 -25.42 -32.12 -5.90
CA ASN A 411 -25.02 -33.20 -6.80
C ASN A 411 -23.49 -33.29 -7.02
N VAL A 412 -22.72 -32.32 -6.53
CA VAL A 412 -21.25 -32.31 -6.68
C VAL A 412 -20.61 -33.28 -5.68
N LYS A 413 -20.06 -34.39 -6.18
CA LYS A 413 -19.27 -35.36 -5.41
C LYS A 413 -17.79 -34.92 -5.35
N GLY A 414 -17.46 -33.95 -4.50
CA GLY A 414 -16.07 -33.60 -4.18
C GLY A 414 -15.50 -34.48 -3.05
N ASP A 415 -14.33 -35.08 -3.27
CA ASP A 415 -13.52 -35.76 -2.25
C ASP A 415 -12.50 -34.75 -1.65
N PRO A 416 -12.52 -34.49 -0.33
CA PRO A 416 -11.56 -33.59 0.32
C PRO A 416 -10.16 -34.18 0.50
N THR A 417 -9.91 -35.42 0.07
CA THR A 417 -8.59 -36.06 0.18
C THR A 417 -7.59 -35.32 -0.73
N PRO A 418 -6.52 -34.73 -0.18
CA PRO A 418 -5.50 -34.09 -1.00
C PRO A 418 -4.89 -35.12 -1.96
N THR A 419 -5.08 -34.94 -3.26
CA THR A 419 -4.34 -35.69 -4.28
C THR A 419 -2.95 -35.07 -4.41
N GLY A 420 -2.13 -35.33 -3.41
CA GLY A 420 -0.77 -34.82 -3.33
C GLY A 420 -0.11 -35.40 -2.11
N ILE A 421 0.93 -36.21 -2.33
CA ILE A 421 1.80 -36.72 -1.26
C ILE A 421 2.46 -35.49 -0.63
N GLY A 422 1.81 -34.93 0.40
CA GLY A 422 2.42 -33.95 1.28
C GLY A 422 3.61 -34.63 1.92
N CYS A 423 4.81 -34.13 1.60
CA CYS A 423 6.09 -34.64 2.07
C CYS A 423 6.04 -35.00 3.56
N SER A 424 6.05 -36.31 3.86
CA SER A 424 6.16 -36.86 5.19
C SER A 424 7.58 -36.61 5.72
N ARG A 425 7.82 -35.44 6.32
CA ARG A 425 8.92 -35.32 7.28
C ARG A 425 8.39 -35.80 8.61
N GLY A 426 8.51 -37.11 8.81
CA GLY A 426 8.20 -37.79 10.06
C GLY A 426 9.16 -37.39 11.17
N VAL A 427 8.63 -37.53 12.39
CA VAL A 427 9.25 -37.85 13.69
C VAL A 427 10.56 -37.15 14.03
#